data_AF-V9LAD7-F1
#
_entry.id   AF-V9LAD7-F1
#
_cell.length_a   1.000
_cell.length_b   1.000
_cell.length_c   1.000
_cell.angle_alpha   90.00
_cell.angle_beta   90.00
_cell.angle_gamma   90.00
#
_symmetry.space_group_name_H-M   'P 1'
#
loop_
_entity.id
_entity.type
_entity.pdbx_description
1 polymer ?
#
loop_
_entity_poly.entity_id
_entity_poly.type
_entity_poly.pdbx_seq_one_letter_code
_entity_poly.pdbx_strand_id
1 'polypeptide(L)'
;ASENKPPAWPELEAASSSSILSLLDKPQKHYTAVVFEKESSYVGREVILDLMQYENIVVKRGLDVDQKLMEKLGINSVPSCYVFHPNGSHGLIYMQKPLRSFFSSYIKSLSGVTKRLSSLRTLPVSQNEDTHTSLNVWKEFDKRKMYMADLESGLHYLLRVELASHKILEGSELKTLKDFVAILSKLFPGRQPVVKLLETLQEWLVSLPLDKIPYDAILDLVNNKMRISGMFLTNRIQWVSCQGSKSLYRGYPCSLWTLFHTLTVQAAKRHEILVNSGFDDSPQIVLQVIR
;
A
#
# COMPACT_ATOMS: atom_id res chain seq x y z
N ALA A 1 -25.27 12.88 -10.21
CA ALA A 1 -24.29 12.43 -9.20
C ALA A 1 -23.23 13.52 -9.01
N SER A 2 -23.32 14.32 -7.94
CA SER A 2 -22.40 15.43 -7.69
C SER A 2 -22.49 15.92 -6.23
N GLU A 3 -22.13 15.07 -5.26
CA GLU A 3 -22.19 15.49 -3.84
C GLU A 3 -20.87 15.43 -3.06
N ASN A 4 -19.73 15.10 -3.69
CA ASN A 4 -18.44 15.09 -2.98
C ASN A 4 -17.25 15.48 -3.87
N LYS A 5 -17.33 16.58 -4.63
CA LYS A 5 -16.15 17.13 -5.33
C LYS A 5 -15.44 18.14 -4.42
N PRO A 6 -14.11 18.03 -4.21
CA PRO A 6 -13.34 19.05 -3.51
C PRO A 6 -13.56 20.43 -4.15
N PRO A 7 -13.61 21.54 -3.38
CA PRO A 7 -13.88 22.87 -3.92
C PRO A 7 -12.91 23.35 -5.01
N ALA A 8 -11.69 22.81 -5.03
CA ALA A 8 -10.65 23.11 -6.00
C ALA A 8 -10.57 22.08 -7.16
N TRP A 9 -11.52 21.14 -7.25
CA TRP A 9 -11.50 20.10 -8.27
C TRP A 9 -11.83 20.67 -9.66
N PRO A 10 -10.93 20.58 -10.65
CA PRO A 10 -11.17 21.15 -11.96
C PRO A 10 -12.16 20.30 -12.77
N GLU A 11 -12.75 20.90 -13.80
CA GLU A 11 -13.59 20.20 -14.75
C GLU A 11 -12.70 19.37 -15.70
N LEU A 12 -12.80 18.03 -15.59
CA LEU A 12 -12.02 17.07 -16.38
C LEU A 12 -12.80 16.46 -17.56
N GLU A 13 -14.08 16.82 -17.68
CA GLU A 13 -14.92 16.36 -18.79
C GLU A 13 -14.64 17.15 -20.06
N ALA A 14 -14.94 16.55 -21.21
CA ALA A 14 -14.79 17.22 -22.49
C ALA A 14 -15.76 18.41 -22.59
N ALA A 15 -15.22 19.58 -22.91
CA ALA A 15 -16.04 20.75 -23.20
C ALA A 15 -16.79 20.52 -24.51
N SER A 16 -18.09 20.85 -24.52
CA SER A 16 -18.89 20.78 -25.74
C SER A 16 -18.40 21.76 -26.80
N SER A 17 -18.59 21.43 -28.07
CA SER A 17 -18.21 22.30 -29.19
C SER A 17 -18.83 23.70 -29.09
N SER A 18 -20.09 23.80 -28.64
CA SER A 18 -20.78 25.07 -28.44
C SER A 18 -20.14 25.91 -27.33
N SER A 19 -19.68 25.28 -26.25
CA SER A 19 -18.95 25.95 -25.17
C SER A 19 -17.63 26.52 -25.68
N ILE A 20 -16.89 25.77 -26.48
CA ILE A 20 -15.62 26.22 -27.09
C ILE A 20 -15.86 27.35 -28.10
N LEU A 21 -16.86 27.22 -28.99
CA LEU A 21 -17.19 28.26 -29.98
C LEU A 21 -17.56 29.59 -29.32
N SER A 22 -18.30 29.55 -28.20
CA SER A 22 -18.68 30.75 -27.47
C SER A 22 -17.51 31.56 -26.90
N LEU A 23 -16.30 30.96 -26.83
CA LEU A 23 -15.07 31.65 -26.41
C LEU A 23 -14.53 32.58 -27.50
N LEU A 24 -14.86 32.35 -28.78
CA LEU A 24 -14.44 33.20 -29.90
C LEU A 24 -15.15 34.56 -29.87
N ASP A 25 -16.42 34.57 -29.42
CA ASP A 25 -17.27 35.76 -29.52
C ASP A 25 -17.21 36.65 -28.26
N LYS A 26 -16.44 36.24 -27.23
CA LYS A 26 -16.43 36.91 -25.93
C LYS A 26 -15.01 37.26 -25.47
N PRO A 27 -14.77 38.50 -25.00
CA PRO A 27 -13.52 38.81 -24.32
C PRO A 27 -13.40 37.97 -23.04
N GLN A 28 -12.21 37.43 -22.81
CA GLN A 28 -11.94 36.56 -21.66
C GLN A 28 -11.32 37.36 -20.52
N LYS A 29 -11.69 37.06 -19.26
CA LYS A 29 -11.08 37.71 -18.08
C LYS A 29 -9.68 37.18 -17.77
N HIS A 30 -9.40 35.96 -18.20
CA HIS A 30 -8.17 35.20 -17.97
C HIS A 30 -7.86 34.37 -19.22
N TYR A 31 -6.69 33.77 -19.30
CA TYR A 31 -6.38 32.84 -20.39
C TYR A 31 -7.33 31.64 -20.36
N THR A 32 -7.72 31.13 -21.52
CA THR A 32 -8.39 29.82 -21.62
C THR A 32 -7.63 28.97 -22.62
N ALA A 33 -7.06 27.84 -22.18
CA ALA A 33 -6.40 26.87 -23.05
C ALA A 33 -7.31 25.67 -23.28
N VAL A 34 -7.50 25.25 -24.53
CA VAL A 34 -8.23 24.04 -24.89
C VAL A 34 -7.25 23.06 -25.50
N VAL A 35 -7.02 21.94 -24.81
CA VAL A 35 -6.20 20.84 -25.31
C VAL A 35 -7.12 19.87 -26.05
N PHE A 36 -6.97 19.79 -27.37
CA PHE A 36 -7.70 18.87 -28.22
C PHE A 36 -6.99 17.52 -28.26
N GLU A 37 -7.74 16.46 -28.06
CA GLU A 37 -7.22 15.10 -27.95
C GLU A 37 -8.26 14.06 -28.42
N LYS A 38 -7.83 12.80 -28.56
CA LYS A 38 -8.74 11.67 -28.76
C LYS A 38 -9.40 11.27 -27.45
N GLU A 39 -10.55 10.60 -27.51
CA GLU A 39 -11.23 10.09 -26.31
C GLU A 39 -10.35 9.17 -25.44
N SER A 40 -9.49 8.36 -26.09
CA SER A 40 -8.55 7.46 -25.41
C SER A 40 -7.33 8.16 -24.80
N SER A 41 -7.13 9.46 -25.07
CA SER A 41 -6.02 10.25 -24.56
C SER A 41 -6.33 10.83 -23.18
N TYR A 42 -5.28 10.99 -22.36
CA TYR A 42 -5.34 11.66 -21.06
C TYR A 42 -4.61 13.00 -21.03
N VAL A 43 -3.92 13.39 -22.11
CA VAL A 43 -3.08 14.60 -22.17
C VAL A 43 -3.84 15.85 -21.73
N GLY A 44 -5.08 16.05 -22.17
CA GLY A 44 -5.91 17.19 -21.76
C GLY A 44 -6.18 17.20 -20.26
N ARG A 45 -6.59 16.06 -19.71
CA ARG A 45 -6.83 15.88 -18.25
C ARG A 45 -5.57 16.11 -17.43
N GLU A 46 -4.43 15.60 -17.90
CA GLU A 46 -3.14 15.77 -17.24
C GLU A 46 -2.70 17.24 -17.22
N VAL A 47 -2.86 17.97 -18.32
CA VAL A 47 -2.54 19.41 -18.38
C VAL A 47 -3.49 20.21 -17.49
N ILE A 48 -4.78 19.86 -17.43
CA ILE A 48 -5.72 20.48 -16.48
C ILE A 48 -5.23 20.34 -15.03
N LEU A 49 -4.78 19.14 -14.65
CA LEU A 49 -4.26 18.88 -13.30
C LEU A 49 -2.92 19.58 -13.03
N ASP A 50 -2.03 19.65 -14.03
CA ASP A 50 -0.75 20.38 -13.94
C ASP A 50 -0.95 21.88 -13.67
N LEU A 51 -2.05 22.44 -14.17
CA LEU A 51 -2.38 23.86 -14.12
C LEU A 51 -3.43 24.20 -13.04
N MET A 52 -3.94 23.23 -12.30
CA MET A 52 -4.94 23.41 -11.24
C MET A 52 -4.49 24.41 -10.15
N GLN A 53 -3.18 24.52 -9.92
CA GLN A 53 -2.58 25.44 -8.94
C GLN A 53 -2.23 26.81 -9.53
N TYR A 54 -2.60 27.10 -10.77
CA TYR A 54 -2.27 28.38 -11.43
C TYR A 54 -3.48 29.30 -11.48
N GLU A 55 -3.23 30.59 -11.33
CA GLU A 55 -4.20 31.66 -11.53
C GLU A 55 -4.08 32.27 -12.92
N ASN A 56 -5.10 33.04 -13.29
CA ASN A 56 -5.19 33.70 -14.59
C ASN A 56 -5.21 32.72 -15.79
N ILE A 57 -5.50 31.44 -15.56
CA ILE A 57 -5.66 30.43 -16.61
C ILE A 57 -6.79 29.46 -16.25
N VAL A 58 -7.56 29.07 -17.26
CA VAL A 58 -8.45 27.90 -17.21
C VAL A 58 -8.05 26.97 -18.35
N VAL A 59 -7.82 25.70 -18.03
CA VAL A 59 -7.57 24.67 -19.05
C VAL A 59 -8.83 23.82 -19.20
N LYS A 60 -9.19 23.53 -20.44
CA LYS A 60 -10.28 22.61 -20.81
C LYS A 60 -9.74 21.55 -21.75
N ARG A 61 -10.39 20.39 -21.81
CA ARG A 61 -10.13 19.39 -22.85
C ARG A 61 -11.22 19.46 -23.92
N GLY A 62 -10.84 19.31 -25.17
CA GLY A 62 -11.73 19.19 -26.32
C GLY A 62 -11.47 17.85 -27.03
N LEU A 63 -12.50 17.28 -27.65
CA LEU A 63 -12.37 16.04 -28.42
C LEU A 63 -12.31 16.34 -29.92
N ASP A 64 -11.67 15.46 -30.68
CA ASP A 64 -11.56 15.50 -32.14
C ASP A 64 -12.82 15.02 -32.89
N VAL A 65 -14.00 15.12 -32.27
CA VAL A 65 -15.26 14.60 -32.81
C VAL A 65 -15.96 15.60 -33.74
N ASP A 66 -15.83 16.91 -33.49
CA ASP A 66 -16.48 17.95 -34.28
C ASP A 66 -15.53 18.53 -35.35
N GLN A 67 -15.56 17.93 -36.53
CA GLN A 67 -14.70 18.33 -37.64
C GLN A 67 -14.88 19.82 -38.04
N LYS A 68 -16.10 20.37 -37.96
CA LYS A 68 -16.36 21.78 -38.31
C LYS A 68 -15.68 22.72 -37.33
N LEU A 69 -15.69 22.37 -36.04
CA LEU A 69 -14.95 23.11 -35.02
C LEU A 69 -13.44 23.04 -35.29
N MET A 70 -12.92 21.85 -35.57
CA MET A 70 -11.50 21.63 -35.83
C MET A 70 -11.02 22.43 -37.03
N GLU A 71 -11.78 22.42 -38.14
CA GLU A 71 -11.50 23.23 -39.34
C GLU A 71 -11.55 24.73 -39.06
N LYS A 72 -12.56 25.21 -38.33
CA LYS A 72 -12.69 26.63 -37.96
C LYS A 72 -11.53 27.11 -37.07
N LEU A 73 -10.97 26.24 -36.24
CA LEU A 73 -9.81 26.53 -35.40
C LEU A 73 -8.46 26.23 -36.09
N GLY A 74 -8.48 25.69 -37.32
CA GLY A 74 -7.27 25.32 -38.07
C GLY A 74 -6.49 24.16 -37.47
N ILE A 75 -7.18 23.21 -36.81
CA ILE A 75 -6.57 22.06 -36.13
C ILE A 75 -6.59 20.83 -37.05
N ASN A 76 -5.41 20.45 -37.53
CA ASN A 76 -5.28 19.33 -38.48
C ASN A 76 -4.87 18.00 -37.83
N SER A 77 -4.38 18.03 -36.59
CA SER A 77 -3.94 16.85 -35.86
C SER A 77 -4.10 17.04 -34.36
N VAL A 78 -4.37 15.94 -33.66
CA VAL A 78 -4.37 15.87 -32.19
C VAL A 78 -3.27 14.94 -31.69
N PRO A 79 -2.67 15.21 -30.51
CA PRO A 79 -3.03 16.28 -29.59
C PRO A 79 -2.55 17.67 -30.05
N SER A 80 -3.30 18.71 -29.69
CA SER A 80 -2.97 20.10 -29.98
C SER A 80 -3.55 21.04 -28.92
N CYS A 81 -3.03 22.26 -28.82
CA CYS A 81 -3.49 23.22 -27.81
C CYS A 81 -3.84 24.55 -28.46
N TYR A 82 -5.06 25.01 -28.22
CA TYR A 82 -5.56 26.29 -28.68
C TYR A 82 -5.72 27.24 -27.49
N VAL A 83 -5.21 28.47 -27.57
CA VAL A 83 -5.23 29.41 -26.45
C VAL A 83 -6.01 30.66 -26.81
N PHE A 84 -6.94 31.04 -25.93
CA PHE A 84 -7.68 32.30 -25.95
C PHE A 84 -7.06 33.24 -24.92
N HIS A 85 -6.62 34.41 -25.39
CA HIS A 85 -5.98 35.43 -24.56
C HIS A 85 -7.01 36.42 -24.00
N PRO A 86 -6.75 37.04 -22.84
CA PRO A 86 -7.64 38.07 -22.28
C PRO A 86 -7.88 39.28 -23.19
N ASN A 87 -6.90 39.60 -24.04
CA ASN A 87 -6.97 40.72 -24.99
C ASN A 87 -7.83 40.42 -26.24
N GLY A 88 -8.49 39.26 -26.31
CA GLY A 88 -9.32 38.84 -27.44
C GLY A 88 -8.57 38.13 -28.56
N SER A 89 -7.22 38.14 -28.56
CA SER A 89 -6.45 37.32 -29.51
C SER A 89 -6.56 35.84 -29.14
N HIS A 90 -6.52 34.97 -30.15
CA HIS A 90 -6.58 33.53 -29.94
C HIS A 90 -5.89 32.80 -31.08
N GLY A 91 -5.41 31.58 -30.83
CA GLY A 91 -4.70 30.83 -31.85
C GLY A 91 -4.22 29.46 -31.42
N LEU A 92 -3.83 28.68 -32.42
CA LEU A 92 -3.19 27.38 -32.24
C LEU A 92 -1.74 27.58 -31.78
N ILE A 93 -1.32 26.84 -30.76
CA ILE A 93 0.06 26.85 -30.31
C ILE A 93 0.88 25.86 -31.14
N TYR A 94 1.80 26.39 -31.92
CA TYR A 94 2.75 25.59 -32.68
C TYR A 94 3.82 25.01 -31.75
N MET A 95 3.87 23.68 -31.66
CA MET A 95 4.85 22.96 -30.86
C MET A 95 5.54 21.91 -31.72
N GLN A 96 6.86 21.76 -31.56
CA GLN A 96 7.61 20.71 -32.26
C GLN A 96 7.18 19.31 -31.83
N LYS A 97 6.77 19.14 -30.57
CA LYS A 97 6.27 17.88 -30.02
C LYS A 97 5.05 18.16 -29.13
N PRO A 98 3.84 17.71 -29.49
CA PRO A 98 2.62 17.97 -28.73
C PRO A 98 2.51 17.01 -27.53
N LEU A 99 3.42 17.12 -26.56
CA LEU A 99 3.39 16.32 -25.32
C LEU A 99 2.86 17.16 -24.17
N ARG A 100 2.31 16.48 -23.15
CA ARG A 100 1.86 17.08 -21.88
C ARG A 100 2.83 18.13 -21.33
N SER A 101 4.12 17.79 -21.23
CA SER A 101 5.14 18.68 -20.66
C SER A 101 5.29 20.00 -21.44
N PHE A 102 5.18 19.95 -22.77
CA PHE A 102 5.26 21.14 -23.62
C PHE A 102 4.01 22.02 -23.49
N PHE A 103 2.81 21.42 -23.49
CA PHE A 103 1.56 22.15 -23.22
C PHE A 103 1.62 22.83 -21.85
N SER A 104 1.95 22.08 -20.81
CA SER A 104 2.03 22.62 -19.46
C SER A 104 3.09 23.73 -19.33
N SER A 105 4.28 23.55 -19.92
CA SER A 105 5.35 24.56 -19.87
C SER A 105 4.99 25.84 -20.62
N TYR A 106 4.39 25.72 -21.80
CA TYR A 106 3.96 26.87 -22.59
C TYR A 106 2.91 27.69 -21.84
N ILE A 107 1.86 27.03 -21.33
CA ILE A 107 0.78 27.71 -20.60
C ILE A 107 1.32 28.41 -19.34
N LYS A 108 2.25 27.77 -18.62
CA LYS A 108 2.93 28.37 -17.45
C LYS A 108 3.80 29.59 -17.80
N SER A 109 4.27 29.70 -19.04
CA SER A 109 5.09 30.82 -19.50
C SER A 109 4.29 32.05 -19.96
N LEU A 110 2.95 31.93 -20.05
CA LEU A 110 2.09 33.04 -20.44
C LEU A 110 2.14 34.16 -19.39
N SER A 111 2.20 35.41 -19.87
CA SER A 111 2.31 36.58 -19.01
C SER A 111 1.16 36.68 -18.01
N GLY A 112 1.48 36.76 -16.72
CA GLY A 112 0.49 36.86 -15.66
C GLY A 112 -0.16 35.53 -15.26
N VAL A 113 0.25 34.39 -15.83
CA VAL A 113 -0.08 33.07 -15.30
C VAL A 113 0.89 32.75 -14.17
N THR A 114 0.39 32.80 -12.94
CA THR A 114 1.22 32.61 -11.74
C THR A 114 0.68 31.48 -10.88
N LYS A 115 1.59 30.75 -10.23
CA LYS A 115 1.20 29.72 -9.28
C LYS A 115 0.56 30.38 -8.05
N ARG A 116 -0.61 29.90 -7.63
CA ARG A 116 -1.25 30.29 -6.37
C ARG A 116 -0.26 30.08 -5.22
N LEU A 117 0.03 31.14 -4.47
CA LEU A 117 0.86 31.04 -3.26
C LEU A 117 0.13 30.31 -2.10
N SER A 118 -1.12 29.92 -2.32
CA SER A 118 -1.95 29.20 -1.36
C SER A 118 -1.45 27.77 -1.18
N SER A 119 -0.61 27.63 -0.16
CA SER A 119 -0.14 26.40 0.47
C SER A 119 0.93 25.60 -0.29
N LEU A 120 2.18 26.07 -0.17
CA LEU A 120 3.14 25.25 0.59
C LEU A 120 2.52 24.98 1.98
N ARG A 121 1.46 24.18 2.03
CA ARG A 121 1.41 23.16 3.06
C ARG A 121 2.62 22.34 2.64
N THR A 122 3.77 22.65 3.24
CA THR A 122 4.44 21.58 3.95
C THR A 122 3.29 20.78 4.51
N LEU A 123 2.96 19.66 3.83
CA LEU A 123 2.53 18.50 4.57
C LEU A 123 3.42 18.58 5.80
N PRO A 124 2.89 18.62 7.04
CA PRO A 124 3.72 18.11 8.09
C PRO A 124 4.18 16.80 7.46
N VAL A 125 5.47 16.73 7.12
CA VAL A 125 6.12 15.46 7.06
C VAL A 125 5.76 15.02 8.45
N SER A 126 4.74 14.18 8.52
CA SER A 126 4.54 13.31 9.62
C SER A 126 5.82 12.48 9.54
N GLN A 127 6.94 13.05 9.99
CA GLN A 127 7.45 12.81 11.30
C GLN A 127 6.25 12.59 12.25
N ASN A 128 5.49 11.51 12.02
CA ASN A 128 5.57 10.44 12.97
C ASN A 128 7.08 10.18 13.07
N GLU A 129 7.74 11.01 13.87
CA GLU A 129 8.62 10.48 14.87
C GLU A 129 7.76 9.40 15.49
N ASP A 130 7.92 8.19 14.95
CA ASP A 130 7.71 6.98 15.68
C ASP A 130 8.44 7.27 16.97
N THR A 131 7.69 7.69 17.98
CA THR A 131 8.17 8.05 19.31
C THR A 131 8.54 6.77 20.08
N HIS A 132 8.76 5.69 19.34
CA HIS A 132 9.50 4.49 19.67
C HIS A 132 10.67 4.24 18.72
N THR A 133 11.26 5.29 18.13
CA THR A 133 12.65 5.25 17.65
C THR A 133 13.57 5.21 18.87
N SER A 134 13.45 4.12 19.63
CA SER A 134 14.64 3.49 20.16
C SER A 134 15.61 3.46 18.97
N LEU A 135 16.65 4.29 19.05
CA LEU A 135 17.85 4.17 18.25
C LEU A 135 18.33 2.74 18.52
N ASN A 136 17.76 1.76 17.82
CA ASN A 136 18.19 0.39 17.86
C ASN A 136 19.47 0.40 17.05
N VAL A 137 20.53 0.89 17.72
CA VAL A 137 21.90 0.87 17.25
C VAL A 137 22.10 -0.52 16.69
N TRP A 138 22.52 -0.58 15.43
CA TRP A 138 22.86 -1.85 14.80
C TRP A 138 23.89 -2.56 15.70
N LYS A 139 23.50 -3.70 16.28
CA LYS A 139 24.39 -4.48 17.13
C LYS A 139 25.12 -5.48 16.26
N GLU A 140 26.42 -5.61 16.46
CA GLU A 140 27.16 -6.72 15.87
C GLU A 140 26.63 -8.05 16.44
N PHE A 141 26.45 -9.03 15.56
CA PHE A 141 25.99 -10.36 15.91
C PHE A 141 26.76 -11.40 15.08
N ASP A 142 26.80 -12.63 15.59
CA ASP A 142 27.43 -13.74 14.90
C ASP A 142 26.46 -14.31 13.84
N LYS A 143 26.79 -14.12 12.56
CA LYS A 143 25.98 -14.57 11.43
C LYS A 143 25.85 -16.10 11.33
N ARG A 144 26.65 -16.86 12.08
CA ARG A 144 26.61 -18.33 12.12
C ARG A 144 25.68 -18.87 13.19
N LYS A 145 25.14 -18.00 14.05
CA LYS A 145 24.26 -18.37 15.16
C LYS A 145 22.82 -17.97 14.88
N MET A 146 21.91 -18.77 15.43
CA MET A 146 20.49 -18.47 15.51
C MET A 146 20.16 -18.00 16.92
N TYR A 147 19.33 -16.98 17.03
CA TYR A 147 18.98 -16.37 18.31
C TYR A 147 17.51 -16.59 18.63
N MET A 148 17.22 -17.13 19.82
CA MET A 148 15.85 -17.38 20.26
C MET A 148 14.99 -16.10 20.30
N ALA A 149 15.62 -14.94 20.54
CA ALA A 149 14.95 -13.65 20.48
C ALA A 149 14.30 -13.37 19.12
N ASP A 150 14.95 -13.76 18.01
CA ASP A 150 14.37 -13.60 16.67
C ASP A 150 13.17 -14.54 16.45
N LEU A 151 13.27 -15.79 16.91
CA LEU A 151 12.17 -16.77 16.80
C LEU A 151 10.96 -16.40 17.67
N GLU A 152 11.17 -16.06 18.94
CA GLU A 152 10.10 -15.63 19.85
C GLU A 152 9.48 -14.31 19.38
N SER A 153 10.27 -13.38 18.83
CA SER A 153 9.75 -12.15 18.22
C SER A 153 8.95 -12.42 16.94
N GLY A 154 9.36 -13.41 16.14
CA GLY A 154 8.60 -13.89 14.99
C GLY A 154 7.24 -14.45 15.40
N LEU A 155 7.19 -15.30 16.43
CA LEU A 155 5.93 -15.82 16.99
C LEU A 155 5.05 -14.70 17.56
N HIS A 156 5.65 -13.73 18.27
CA HIS A 156 4.93 -12.54 18.73
C HIS A 156 4.25 -11.83 17.56
N TYR A 157 5.01 -11.53 16.51
CA TYR A 157 4.52 -10.76 15.37
C TYR A 157 3.43 -11.54 14.62
N LEU A 158 3.64 -12.84 14.40
CA LEU A 158 2.64 -13.70 13.76
C LEU A 158 1.33 -13.72 14.54
N LEU A 159 1.38 -13.98 15.85
CA LEU A 159 0.18 -14.17 16.67
C LEU A 159 -0.54 -12.87 17.03
N ARG A 160 0.17 -11.72 17.07
CA ARG A 160 -0.39 -10.44 17.52
C ARG A 160 -0.55 -9.38 16.44
N VAL A 161 0.14 -9.52 15.31
CA VAL A 161 0.14 -8.54 14.22
C VAL A 161 -0.45 -9.15 12.95
N GLU A 162 0.10 -10.26 12.46
CA GLU A 162 -0.41 -10.89 11.23
C GLU A 162 -1.84 -11.40 11.41
N LEU A 163 -2.12 -12.14 12.49
CA LEU A 163 -3.48 -12.60 12.75
C LEU A 163 -4.48 -11.46 13.02
N ALA A 164 -4.01 -10.28 13.41
CA ALA A 164 -4.88 -9.15 13.73
C ALA A 164 -5.60 -8.58 12.48
N SER A 165 -5.12 -8.88 11.26
CA SER A 165 -5.86 -8.53 10.03
C SER A 165 -7.15 -9.33 9.85
N HIS A 166 -7.31 -10.45 10.56
CA HIS A 166 -8.48 -11.32 10.51
C HIS A 166 -9.35 -11.08 11.74
N LYS A 167 -10.51 -10.41 11.59
CA LYS A 167 -11.43 -10.21 12.73
C LYS A 167 -12.00 -11.53 13.26
N ILE A 168 -12.29 -12.46 12.36
CA ILE A 168 -12.82 -13.79 12.63
C ILE A 168 -12.08 -14.75 11.70
N LEU A 169 -11.59 -15.87 12.24
CA LEU A 169 -11.00 -16.95 11.45
C LEU A 169 -12.03 -18.05 11.24
N GLU A 170 -12.22 -18.47 10.00
CA GLU A 170 -13.13 -19.55 9.61
C GLU A 170 -12.64 -20.29 8.36
N GLY A 171 -13.24 -21.44 8.05
CA GLY A 171 -12.95 -22.19 6.83
C GLY A 171 -11.47 -22.59 6.69
N SER A 172 -10.86 -22.28 5.54
CA SER A 172 -9.47 -22.62 5.26
C SER A 172 -8.48 -21.87 6.16
N GLU A 173 -8.75 -20.62 6.53
CA GLU A 173 -7.84 -19.84 7.38
C GLU A 173 -7.73 -20.45 8.78
N LEU A 174 -8.87 -20.83 9.37
CA LEU A 174 -8.90 -21.50 10.67
C LEU A 174 -8.22 -22.88 10.59
N LYS A 175 -8.45 -23.64 9.52
CA LYS A 175 -7.77 -24.92 9.31
C LYS A 175 -6.25 -24.74 9.23
N THR A 176 -5.77 -23.79 8.42
CA THR A 176 -4.34 -23.49 8.31
C THR A 176 -3.73 -23.08 9.64
N LEU A 177 -4.43 -22.26 10.45
CA LEU A 177 -3.95 -21.91 11.79
C LEU A 177 -3.85 -23.15 12.69
N LYS A 178 -4.86 -24.02 12.69
CA LYS A 178 -4.85 -25.28 13.46
C LYS A 178 -3.65 -26.15 13.09
N ASP A 179 -3.44 -26.37 11.79
CA ASP A 179 -2.35 -27.19 11.28
C ASP A 179 -0.98 -26.57 11.62
N PHE A 180 -0.84 -25.25 11.44
CA PHE A 180 0.41 -24.53 11.72
C PHE A 180 0.76 -24.52 13.21
N VAL A 181 -0.20 -24.25 14.09
CA VAL A 181 0.02 -24.28 15.54
C VAL A 181 0.34 -25.70 16.02
N ALA A 182 -0.26 -26.73 15.42
CA ALA A 182 0.06 -28.13 15.74
C ALA A 182 1.49 -28.52 15.36
N ILE A 183 2.04 -27.96 14.27
CA ILE A 183 3.46 -28.12 13.94
C ILE A 183 4.35 -27.34 14.92
N LEU A 184 3.97 -26.10 15.24
CA LEU A 184 4.73 -25.26 16.17
C LEU A 184 4.84 -25.91 17.56
N SER A 185 3.75 -26.42 18.12
CA SER A 185 3.77 -27.04 19.46
C SER A 185 4.72 -28.24 19.53
N LYS A 186 4.88 -28.98 18.43
CA LYS A 186 5.73 -30.19 18.38
C LYS A 186 7.19 -29.91 18.04
N LEU A 187 7.44 -28.96 17.15
CA LEU A 187 8.75 -28.78 16.53
C LEU A 187 9.49 -27.52 16.99
N PHE A 188 8.79 -26.51 17.50
CA PHE A 188 9.43 -25.24 17.89
C PHE A 188 10.48 -25.48 18.99
N PRO A 189 11.76 -25.13 18.77
CA PRO A 189 12.83 -25.39 19.73
C PRO A 189 12.88 -24.33 20.85
N GLY A 190 11.72 -23.93 21.34
CA GLY A 190 11.55 -22.85 22.31
C GLY A 190 11.88 -23.24 23.74
N ARG A 191 11.93 -22.23 24.61
CA ARG A 191 11.94 -22.44 26.06
C ARG A 191 10.58 -22.97 26.52
N GLN A 192 10.57 -23.71 27.63
CA GLN A 192 9.36 -24.31 28.20
C GLN A 192 8.16 -23.37 28.30
N PRO A 193 8.30 -22.08 28.68
CA PRO A 193 7.14 -21.19 28.73
C PRO A 193 6.48 -20.88 27.39
N VAL A 194 7.26 -20.87 26.31
CA VAL A 194 6.76 -20.62 24.95
C VAL A 194 6.16 -21.91 24.39
N VAL A 195 6.82 -23.05 24.61
CA VAL A 195 6.30 -24.37 24.20
C VAL A 195 4.96 -24.65 24.87
N LYS A 196 4.85 -24.40 26.18
CA LYS A 196 3.59 -24.53 26.93
C LYS A 196 2.48 -23.66 26.37
N LEU A 197 2.80 -22.45 25.90
CA LEU A 197 1.83 -21.57 25.23
C LEU A 197 1.33 -22.18 23.93
N LEU A 198 2.24 -22.71 23.11
CA LEU A 198 1.90 -23.33 21.83
C LEU A 198 1.08 -24.61 22.01
N GLU A 199 1.42 -25.44 23.00
CA GLU A 199 0.64 -26.62 23.40
C GLU A 199 -0.75 -26.23 23.88
N THR A 200 -0.86 -25.25 24.78
CA THR A 200 -2.15 -24.77 25.29
C THR A 200 -3.01 -24.19 24.15
N LEU A 201 -2.41 -23.45 23.22
CA LEU A 201 -3.11 -22.91 22.05
C LEU A 201 -3.56 -24.03 21.11
N GLN A 202 -2.73 -25.04 20.89
CA GLN A 202 -3.07 -26.21 20.08
C GLN A 202 -4.25 -26.98 20.67
N GLU A 203 -4.20 -27.27 21.97
CA GLU A 203 -5.29 -27.94 22.70
C GLU A 203 -6.59 -27.15 22.64
N TRP A 204 -6.52 -25.83 22.85
CA TRP A 204 -7.68 -24.94 22.78
C TRP A 204 -8.30 -24.90 21.37
N LEU A 205 -7.48 -24.81 20.33
CA LEU A 205 -7.94 -24.78 18.93
C LEU A 205 -8.59 -26.10 18.46
N VAL A 206 -8.15 -27.24 19.01
CA VAL A 206 -8.69 -28.57 18.65
C VAL A 206 -9.89 -28.95 19.51
N SER A 207 -9.91 -28.59 20.79
CA SER A 207 -11.00 -28.93 21.72
C SER A 207 -12.29 -28.16 21.47
N LEU A 208 -12.23 -27.03 20.76
CA LEU A 208 -13.40 -26.24 20.39
C LEU A 208 -13.92 -26.67 19.00
N PRO A 209 -15.10 -27.31 18.90
CA PRO A 209 -15.74 -27.62 17.61
C PRO A 209 -16.41 -26.37 17.03
N LEU A 210 -15.68 -25.24 17.03
CA LEU A 210 -16.14 -23.98 16.48
C LEU A 210 -15.66 -23.84 15.04
N ASP A 211 -16.60 -23.56 14.14
CA ASP A 211 -16.31 -23.27 12.73
C ASP A 211 -15.75 -21.85 12.54
N LYS A 212 -15.96 -20.98 13.54
CA LYS A 212 -15.53 -19.58 13.53
C LYS A 212 -14.94 -19.18 14.87
N ILE A 213 -13.78 -18.52 14.85
CA ILE A 213 -13.09 -18.04 16.06
C ILE A 213 -12.77 -16.54 15.91
N PRO A 214 -13.30 -15.68 16.79
CA PRO A 214 -12.88 -14.28 16.85
C PRO A 214 -11.39 -14.17 17.21
N TYR A 215 -10.65 -13.28 16.55
CA TYR A 215 -9.23 -13.08 16.84
C TYR A 215 -8.96 -12.71 18.30
N ASP A 216 -9.83 -11.91 18.92
CA ASP A 216 -9.70 -11.51 20.32
C ASP A 216 -9.65 -12.71 21.28
N ALA A 217 -10.34 -13.82 20.96
CA ALA A 217 -10.28 -15.04 21.76
C ALA A 217 -8.90 -15.72 21.70
N ILE A 218 -8.26 -15.72 20.52
CA ILE A 218 -6.88 -16.20 20.37
C ILE A 218 -5.92 -15.26 21.11
N LEU A 219 -6.10 -13.95 20.95
CA LEU A 219 -5.27 -12.94 21.60
C LEU A 219 -5.34 -13.02 23.13
N ASP A 220 -6.51 -13.32 23.69
CA ASP A 220 -6.71 -13.51 25.13
C ASP A 220 -5.89 -14.69 25.68
N LEU A 221 -5.79 -15.78 24.91
CA LEU A 221 -4.95 -16.92 25.26
C LEU A 221 -3.46 -16.59 25.12
N VAL A 222 -3.05 -15.97 24.00
CA VAL A 222 -1.66 -15.59 23.73
C VAL A 222 -1.14 -14.58 24.76
N ASN A 223 -2.00 -13.68 25.23
CA ASN A 223 -1.67 -12.74 26.30
C ASN A 223 -1.79 -13.34 27.70
N ASN A 224 -2.12 -14.63 27.81
CA ASN A 224 -2.28 -15.34 29.06
C ASN A 224 -3.23 -14.61 30.03
N LYS A 225 -4.39 -14.12 29.54
CA LYS A 225 -5.37 -13.42 30.39
C LYS A 225 -5.88 -14.29 31.54
N MET A 226 -5.89 -15.61 31.36
CA MET A 226 -6.24 -16.60 32.38
C MET A 226 -5.13 -16.83 33.43
N ARG A 227 -3.95 -16.20 33.29
CA ARG A 227 -2.82 -16.29 34.23
C ARG A 227 -2.33 -17.72 34.50
N ILE A 228 -2.31 -18.55 33.46
CA ILE A 228 -1.75 -19.90 33.48
C ILE A 228 -0.27 -19.83 33.83
N SER A 229 0.11 -20.51 34.91
CA SER A 229 1.49 -20.48 35.43
C SER A 229 2.47 -21.10 34.45
N GLY A 230 3.60 -20.43 34.27
CA GLY A 230 4.69 -20.89 33.41
C GLY A 230 4.39 -20.78 31.91
N MET A 231 3.33 -20.08 31.50
CA MET A 231 3.03 -19.80 30.09
C MET A 231 3.41 -18.35 29.75
N PHE A 232 4.31 -18.14 28.79
CA PHE A 232 4.78 -16.80 28.44
C PHE A 232 5.37 -16.71 27.03
N LEU A 233 4.97 -15.66 26.30
CA LEU A 233 5.62 -15.19 25.08
C LEU A 233 5.96 -13.72 25.26
N THR A 234 7.15 -13.28 24.83
CA THR A 234 7.58 -11.89 24.95
C THR A 234 6.53 -10.91 24.42
N ASN A 235 6.30 -9.81 25.13
CA ASN A 235 5.39 -8.73 24.69
C ASN A 235 6.12 -7.65 23.88
N ARG A 236 7.42 -7.81 23.65
CA ARG A 236 8.23 -6.89 22.86
C ARG A 236 9.00 -7.65 21.79
N ILE A 237 8.97 -7.09 20.59
CA ILE A 237 9.79 -7.55 19.47
C ILE A 237 11.22 -7.10 19.72
N GLN A 238 12.15 -8.04 19.66
CA GLN A 238 13.57 -7.81 19.76
C GLN A 238 14.31 -8.62 18.70
N TRP A 239 14.73 -7.93 17.64
CA TRP A 239 15.57 -8.52 16.60
C TRP A 239 17.03 -8.51 17.03
N VAL A 240 17.73 -9.63 16.81
CA VAL A 240 19.17 -9.75 16.98
C VAL A 240 19.78 -10.03 15.62
N SER A 241 19.74 -11.29 15.16
CA SER A 241 20.26 -11.66 13.86
C SER A 241 19.35 -11.22 12.74
N CYS A 242 18.06 -10.95 12.99
CA CYS A 242 17.13 -10.41 12.00
C CYS A 242 17.01 -8.88 12.03
N GLN A 243 17.81 -8.18 12.84
CA GLN A 243 17.83 -6.72 12.83
C GLN A 243 18.30 -6.22 11.46
N GLY A 244 17.60 -5.23 10.90
CA GLY A 244 17.98 -4.52 9.67
C GLY A 244 18.83 -3.28 9.97
N SER A 245 19.63 -2.84 9.00
CA SER A 245 20.43 -1.61 9.13
C SER A 245 19.55 -0.36 9.23
N LYS A 246 18.30 -0.48 8.79
CA LYS A 246 17.20 0.46 8.98
C LYS A 246 15.95 -0.32 9.39
N SER A 247 14.98 0.37 9.98
CA SER A 247 13.71 -0.21 10.44
C SER A 247 12.93 -0.94 9.34
N LEU A 248 12.98 -0.45 8.10
CA LEU A 248 12.29 -1.05 6.94
C LEU A 248 12.95 -2.32 6.41
N TYR A 249 14.15 -2.66 6.88
CA TYR A 249 14.89 -3.81 6.38
C TYR A 249 14.78 -4.99 7.34
N ARG A 250 14.68 -6.20 6.78
CA ARG A 250 14.71 -7.47 7.52
C ARG A 250 13.54 -7.54 8.52
N GLY A 251 13.81 -7.76 9.81
CA GLY A 251 12.78 -7.88 10.83
C GLY A 251 11.93 -9.14 10.65
N TYR A 252 10.61 -8.98 10.66
CA TYR A 252 9.66 -10.09 10.67
C TYR A 252 9.86 -11.09 9.51
N PRO A 253 9.96 -10.68 8.23
CA PRO A 253 10.24 -11.61 7.12
C PRO A 253 11.48 -12.48 7.36
N CYS A 254 12.57 -11.92 7.88
CA CYS A 254 13.77 -12.68 8.22
C CYS A 254 13.49 -13.72 9.32
N SER A 255 12.76 -13.34 10.37
CA SER A 255 12.43 -14.24 11.48
C SER A 255 11.50 -15.38 11.04
N LEU A 256 10.58 -15.10 10.12
CA LEU A 256 9.65 -16.08 9.58
C LEU A 256 10.38 -17.12 8.73
N TRP A 257 11.29 -16.68 7.85
CA TRP A 257 12.18 -17.58 7.13
C TRP A 257 13.02 -18.45 8.07
N THR A 258 13.58 -17.83 9.11
CA THR A 258 14.37 -18.55 10.13
C THR A 258 13.51 -19.60 10.85
N LEU A 259 12.27 -19.26 11.20
CA LEU A 259 11.31 -20.17 11.81
C LEU A 259 10.99 -21.35 10.89
N PHE A 260 10.62 -21.10 9.64
CA PHE A 260 10.31 -22.15 8.67
C PHE A 260 11.47 -23.12 8.46
N HIS A 261 12.68 -22.62 8.24
CA HIS A 261 13.85 -23.48 8.14
C HIS A 261 14.11 -24.27 9.43
N THR A 262 13.92 -23.64 10.59
CA THR A 262 14.03 -24.32 11.89
C THR A 262 13.05 -25.48 11.99
N LEU A 263 11.78 -25.28 11.61
CA LEU A 263 10.76 -26.33 11.66
C LEU A 263 11.10 -27.49 10.72
N THR A 264 11.60 -27.21 9.51
CA THR A 264 12.01 -28.28 8.58
C THR A 264 13.16 -29.13 9.14
N VAL A 265 14.17 -28.49 9.75
CA VAL A 265 15.30 -29.22 10.38
C VAL A 265 14.84 -30.00 11.61
N GLN A 266 13.94 -29.42 12.42
CA GLN A 266 13.39 -30.07 13.60
C GLN A 266 12.55 -31.29 13.21
N ALA A 267 11.77 -31.22 12.13
CA ALA A 267 11.04 -32.35 11.58
C ALA A 267 11.98 -33.49 11.16
N ALA A 268 13.06 -33.16 10.44
CA ALA A 268 14.05 -34.15 10.02
C ALA A 268 14.76 -34.83 11.21
N LYS A 269 15.02 -34.09 12.29
CA LYS A 269 15.64 -34.64 13.51
C LYS A 269 14.68 -35.45 14.39
N ARG A 270 13.39 -35.13 14.36
CA ARG A 270 12.36 -35.69 15.25
C ARG A 270 11.26 -36.42 14.47
N HIS A 271 11.67 -37.19 13.46
CA HIS A 271 10.75 -37.88 12.55
C HIS A 271 9.70 -38.71 13.32
N GLU A 272 10.13 -39.46 14.34
CA GLU A 272 9.26 -40.32 15.16
C GLU A 272 8.11 -39.56 15.87
N ILE A 273 8.33 -38.30 16.25
CA ILE A 273 7.32 -37.49 16.93
C ILE A 273 6.21 -37.06 15.96
N LEU A 274 6.52 -36.89 14.68
CA LEU A 274 5.56 -36.55 13.64
C LEU A 274 4.73 -37.76 13.20
N VAL A 275 5.32 -38.95 13.16
CA VAL A 275 4.62 -40.21 12.83
C VAL A 275 3.55 -40.54 13.88
N ASN A 276 3.88 -40.39 15.17
CA ASN A 276 2.96 -40.70 16.28
C ASN A 276 1.82 -39.67 16.46
N SER A 277 1.80 -38.64 15.63
CA SER A 277 0.99 -37.44 15.81
C SER A 277 -0.29 -37.41 14.96
N GLY A 278 -0.57 -38.47 14.19
CA GLY A 278 -1.73 -38.55 13.31
C GLY A 278 -1.64 -37.66 12.06
N PHE A 279 -0.47 -37.07 11.80
CA PHE A 279 -0.17 -36.51 10.49
C PHE A 279 0.14 -37.68 9.56
N ASP A 280 -0.47 -37.70 8.37
CA ASP A 280 -0.16 -38.68 7.34
C ASP A 280 1.36 -38.73 7.16
N ASP A 281 1.94 -39.92 6.96
CA ASP A 281 3.39 -40.25 6.96
C ASP A 281 4.22 -39.52 5.88
N SER A 282 3.66 -38.45 5.32
CA SER A 282 4.21 -37.59 4.30
C SER A 282 5.32 -36.71 4.87
N PRO A 283 6.58 -36.87 4.39
CA PRO A 283 7.70 -35.99 4.76
C PRO A 283 7.48 -34.54 4.32
N GLN A 284 6.40 -34.24 3.60
CA GLN A 284 6.04 -32.91 3.12
C GLN A 284 5.14 -32.11 4.06
N ILE A 285 4.66 -32.68 5.17
CA ILE A 285 3.64 -32.02 6.02
C ILE A 285 4.05 -30.61 6.47
N VAL A 286 5.31 -30.42 6.88
CA VAL A 286 5.82 -29.10 7.27
C VAL A 286 5.81 -28.12 6.09
N LEU A 287 6.17 -28.57 4.89
CA LEU A 287 6.16 -27.73 3.69
C LEU A 287 4.75 -27.39 3.23
N GLN A 288 3.80 -28.32 3.38
CA GLN A 288 2.40 -28.11 3.01
C GLN A 288 1.73 -27.09 3.93
N VAL A 289 2.03 -27.13 5.23
CA VAL A 289 1.45 -26.20 6.21
C VAL A 289 2.11 -24.81 6.17
N ILE A 290 3.37 -24.72 5.71
CA ILE A 290 4.05 -23.44 5.47
C ILE A 290 3.52 -22.74 4.20
N ARG A 291 2.98 -23.49 3.23
CA ARG A 291 2.50 -22.99 1.94
C ARG A 291 1.20 -22.19 2.07
#